data_AF-B8FD35-F1
#
_entry.id   AF-B8FD35-F1
#
_cell.length_a   1.000
_cell.length_b   1.000
_cell.length_c   1.000
_cell.angle_alpha   90.00
_cell.angle_beta   90.00
_cell.angle_gamma   90.00
#
_symmetry.space_group_name_H-M   'P 1'
#
loop_
_entity.id
_entity.type
_entity.pdbx_description
1 polymer ?
#
loop_
_entity_poly.entity_id
_entity_poly.type
_entity_poly.pdbx_seq_one_letter_code
_entity_poly.pdbx_strand_id
1 'polypeptide(L)'
;MPKTTRKISTKWIEQNRELFIDFLDETDFPDPERNGERGPKFLYPEWMIMFIAVLSVKMKIKTYVQIHKMATDYWDLIAKDMELDPISERQLRDRLKKICHHPRKPAAFIFQMFPELER
;
A
#
# COMPACT_ATOMS: atom_id res chain seq x y z
N MET A 1 5.39 3.77 -28.84
CA MET A 1 3.98 3.46 -28.53
C MET A 1 3.72 3.84 -27.08
N PRO A 2 2.77 4.75 -26.79
CA PRO A 2 2.46 5.08 -25.41
C PRO A 2 1.79 3.86 -24.77
N LYS A 3 2.40 3.31 -23.73
CA LYS A 3 1.83 2.19 -22.97
C LYS A 3 0.53 2.70 -22.34
N THR A 4 -0.61 2.20 -22.82
CA THR A 4 -1.91 2.37 -22.18
C THR A 4 -1.77 1.90 -20.74
N THR A 5 -1.64 2.85 -19.82
CA THR A 5 -1.56 2.56 -18.39
C THR A 5 -2.96 2.11 -18.01
N ARG A 6 -3.16 0.82 -17.70
CA ARG A 6 -4.46 0.30 -17.27
C ARG A 6 -4.83 1.04 -15.99
N LYS A 7 -5.64 2.10 -16.11
CA LYS A 7 -6.19 2.82 -14.96
C LYS A 7 -7.08 1.83 -14.21
N ILE A 8 -6.77 1.62 -12.95
CA ILE A 8 -7.62 0.82 -12.07
C ILE A 8 -8.90 1.61 -11.80
N SER A 9 -10.02 0.91 -11.63
CA SER A 9 -11.27 1.58 -11.28
C SER A 9 -11.13 2.20 -9.89
N THR A 10 -11.48 3.47 -9.74
CA THR A 10 -11.54 4.16 -8.44
C THR A 10 -12.45 3.41 -7.46
N LYS A 11 -13.58 2.90 -7.94
CA LYS A 11 -14.51 2.05 -7.17
C LYS A 11 -13.84 0.78 -6.63
N TRP A 12 -12.93 0.18 -7.41
CA TRP A 12 -12.18 -0.99 -6.94
C TRP A 12 -11.23 -0.62 -5.79
N ILE A 13 -10.54 0.52 -5.88
CA ILE A 13 -9.65 1.00 -4.81
C ILE A 13 -10.46 1.22 -3.52
N GLU A 14 -11.60 1.91 -3.61
CA GLU A 14 -12.44 2.22 -2.45
C GLU A 14 -12.97 0.95 -1.77
N GLN A 15 -13.57 0.04 -2.55
CA GLN A 15 -14.09 -1.23 -2.02
C GLN A 15 -13.01 -2.09 -1.39
N ASN A 16 -11.82 -2.18 -2.02
CA ASN A 16 -10.75 -2.99 -1.46
C ASN A 16 -10.08 -2.32 -0.27
N ARG A 17 -10.10 -0.99 -0.16
CA ARG A 17 -9.65 -0.30 1.06
C ARG A 17 -10.56 -0.66 2.24
N GLU A 18 -11.87 -0.61 2.05
CA GLU A 18 -12.84 -0.97 3.11
C GLU A 18 -12.66 -2.42 3.54
N LEU A 19 -12.66 -3.37 2.60
CA LEU A 19 -12.41 -4.79 2.88
C LEU A 19 -11.06 -5.02 3.59
N PHE A 20 -10.03 -4.24 3.23
CA PHE A 20 -8.72 -4.36 3.84
C PHE A 20 -8.70 -3.85 5.28
N ILE A 21 -9.42 -2.77 5.58
CA ILE A 21 -9.56 -2.25 6.94
C ILE A 21 -10.38 -3.23 7.79
N ASP A 22 -11.51 -3.73 7.26
CA ASP A 22 -12.36 -4.71 7.94
C ASP A 22 -11.57 -5.98 8.28
N PHE A 23 -10.75 -6.49 7.35
CA PHE A 23 -9.87 -7.64 7.60
C PHE A 23 -8.87 -7.38 8.73
N LEU A 24 -8.34 -6.16 8.84
CA LEU A 24 -7.37 -5.83 9.89
C LEU A 24 -8.05 -5.71 11.26
N ASP A 25 -9.28 -5.18 11.30
CA ASP A 25 -10.10 -5.12 12.51
C ASP A 25 -10.48 -6.52 12.99
N GLU A 26 -10.95 -7.38 12.07
CA GLU A 26 -11.29 -8.79 12.38
C GLU A 26 -10.09 -9.61 12.88
N THR A 27 -8.88 -9.29 12.42
CA THR A 27 -7.66 -10.02 12.80
C THR A 27 -6.94 -9.43 14.01
N ASP A 28 -7.49 -8.37 14.62
CA ASP A 28 -6.85 -7.59 15.69
C ASP A 28 -5.39 -7.26 15.32
N PHE A 29 -5.19 -6.84 14.06
CA PHE A 29 -3.86 -6.63 13.55
C PHE A 29 -3.20 -5.51 14.35
N PRO A 30 -2.04 -5.76 14.99
CA PRO A 30 -1.47 -4.81 15.91
C PRO A 30 -1.07 -3.55 15.16
N ASP A 31 -1.62 -2.41 15.55
CA ASP A 31 -1.03 -1.13 15.20
C ASP A 31 0.33 -1.07 15.89
N PRO A 32 1.45 -1.06 15.14
CA PRO A 32 2.76 -1.19 15.75
C PRO A 32 3.06 0.05 16.61
N GLU A 33 2.90 -0.09 17.92
CA GLU A 33 3.40 0.88 18.89
C GLU A 33 4.91 0.73 19.02
N ARG A 34 5.63 1.84 18.90
CA ARG A 34 7.10 1.85 18.88
C ARG A 34 7.61 1.69 20.32
N ASN A 35 7.76 0.45 20.78
CA ASN A 35 8.23 0.09 22.13
C ASN A 35 9.75 0.34 22.33
N GLY A 36 10.19 1.60 22.19
CA GLY A 36 11.55 2.03 22.54
C GLY A 36 12.23 2.89 21.47
N GLU A 37 12.67 4.09 21.89
CA GLU A 37 13.58 5.03 21.22
C GLU A 37 13.00 6.02 20.16
N ARG A 38 12.89 7.28 20.63
CA ARG A 38 12.70 8.59 19.96
C ARG A 38 12.13 8.61 18.52
N GLY A 39 10.91 9.15 18.40
CA GLY A 39 10.28 9.66 17.18
C GLY A 39 8.75 9.75 17.35
N PRO A 40 8.04 10.64 16.60
CA PRO A 40 6.58 10.69 16.66
C PRO A 40 6.00 9.34 16.20
N LYS A 41 4.77 9.03 16.60
CA LYS A 41 3.96 7.89 16.13
C LYS A 41 4.21 7.62 14.65
N PHE A 42 4.12 6.37 14.18
CA PHE A 42 4.20 6.10 12.74
C PHE A 42 3.18 6.99 12.03
N LEU A 43 3.67 8.03 11.34
CA LEU A 43 2.82 9.01 10.67
C LEU A 43 1.92 8.33 9.63
N TYR A 44 2.43 7.23 9.06
CA TYR A 44 1.72 6.38 8.12
C TYR A 44 1.53 5.00 8.75
N PRO A 45 0.29 4.53 8.91
CA PRO A 45 0.01 3.22 9.47
C PRO A 45 0.53 2.12 8.54
N GLU A 46 0.89 0.95 9.09
CA GLU A 46 1.50 -0.13 8.30
C GLU A 46 0.53 -0.68 7.26
N TRP A 47 -0.77 -0.70 7.57
CA TRP A 47 -1.81 -1.13 6.64
C TRP A 47 -1.82 -0.32 5.34
N MET A 48 -1.57 0.99 5.43
CA MET A 48 -1.51 1.85 4.25
C MET A 48 -0.36 1.43 3.32
N ILE A 49 0.80 1.08 3.89
CA ILE A 49 1.95 0.59 3.13
C ILE A 49 1.63 -0.76 2.48
N MET A 50 0.96 -1.66 3.20
CA MET A 50 0.51 -2.95 2.67
C MET A 50 -0.48 -2.75 1.52
N PHE A 51 -1.42 -1.83 1.65
CA PHE A 51 -2.42 -1.52 0.62
C PHE A 51 -1.76 -0.94 -0.65
N ILE A 52 -0.79 -0.03 -0.51
CA ILE A 52 0.03 0.46 -1.63
C ILE A 52 0.77 -0.70 -2.32
N ALA A 53 1.28 -1.66 -1.55
CA ALA A 53 1.92 -2.85 -2.09
C ALA A 53 0.94 -3.70 -2.91
N VAL A 54 -0.29 -3.92 -2.44
CA VAL A 54 -1.35 -4.62 -3.18
C VAL A 54 -1.67 -3.91 -4.50
N LEU A 55 -1.87 -2.59 -4.46
CA LEU A 55 -2.13 -1.78 -5.67
C LEU A 55 -1.00 -1.89 -6.70
N SER A 56 0.25 -1.89 -6.23
CA SER A 56 1.41 -2.03 -7.11
C SER A 56 1.43 -3.35 -7.88
N VAL A 57 1.02 -4.45 -7.24
CA VAL A 57 0.93 -5.79 -7.84
C VAL A 57 -0.22 -5.83 -8.83
N LYS A 58 -1.40 -5.34 -8.43
CA LYS A 58 -2.58 -5.27 -9.28
C LYS A 58 -2.31 -4.52 -10.59
N MET A 59 -1.60 -3.40 -10.50
CA MET A 59 -1.25 -2.55 -11.64
C MET A 59 0.04 -3.02 -12.36
N LYS A 60 0.67 -4.11 -11.92
CA LYS A 60 1.90 -4.69 -12.47
C LYS A 60 3.05 -3.65 -12.57
N ILE A 61 3.18 -2.80 -11.54
CA ILE A 61 4.19 -1.73 -11.45
C ILE A 61 5.57 -2.33 -11.20
N LYS A 62 6.59 -1.77 -11.86
CA LYS A 62 7.92 -2.40 -11.96
C LYS A 62 9.05 -1.63 -11.27
N THR A 63 8.80 -0.44 -10.71
CA THR A 63 9.82 0.38 -10.04
C THR A 63 9.24 1.13 -8.84
N TYR A 64 10.06 1.39 -7.82
CA TYR A 64 9.64 2.16 -6.63
C TYR A 64 9.13 3.55 -6.98
N VAL A 65 9.79 4.23 -7.93
CA VAL A 65 9.36 5.56 -8.41
C VAL A 65 7.96 5.52 -9.00
N GLN A 66 7.62 4.47 -9.76
CA GLN A 66 6.28 4.31 -10.30
C GLN A 66 5.24 3.92 -9.24
N ILE A 67 5.65 3.18 -8.20
CA ILE A 67 4.77 2.86 -7.06
C ILE A 67 4.47 4.15 -6.29
N HIS A 68 5.49 4.98 -6.04
CA HIS A 68 5.32 6.28 -5.40
C HIS A 68 4.41 7.19 -6.21
N LYS A 69 4.65 7.31 -7.53
CA LYS A 69 3.76 8.07 -8.40
C LYS A 69 2.31 7.59 -8.34
N MET A 70 2.09 6.27 -8.36
CA MET A 70 0.74 5.69 -8.21
C MET A 70 0.12 6.03 -6.86
N ALA A 71 0.89 5.90 -5.77
CA ALA A 71 0.41 6.23 -4.43
C ALA A 71 0.01 7.70 -4.33
N THR A 72 0.78 8.62 -4.92
CA THR A 72 0.42 10.04 -5.00
C THR A 72 -0.80 10.29 -5.88
N ASP A 73 -0.89 9.64 -7.06
CA ASP A 73 -2.00 9.81 -8.00
C ASP A 73 -3.35 9.34 -7.40
N TYR A 74 -3.34 8.39 -6.47
CA TYR A 74 -4.54 7.87 -5.78
C TYR A 74 -4.55 8.21 -4.28
N TRP A 75 -3.78 9.21 -3.85
CA TRP A 75 -3.59 9.50 -2.43
C TRP A 75 -4.91 9.81 -1.72
N ASP A 76 -5.78 10.61 -2.33
CA ASP A 76 -7.09 10.97 -1.79
C ASP A 76 -7.97 9.75 -1.47
N LEU A 77 -7.78 8.64 -2.19
CA LEU A 77 -8.50 7.39 -1.94
C LEU A 77 -7.78 6.53 -0.89
N ILE A 78 -6.45 6.48 -0.93
CA ILE A 78 -5.64 5.69 0.00
C ILE A 78 -5.73 6.26 1.43
N ALA A 79 -5.53 7.57 1.56
CA ALA A 79 -5.58 8.31 2.81
C ALA A 79 -6.96 8.92 3.08
N LYS A 80 -8.02 8.39 2.46
CA LYS A 80 -9.40 8.82 2.74
C LYS A 80 -9.65 8.81 4.25
N ASP A 81 -10.28 9.87 4.75
CA ASP A 81 -10.58 10.08 6.18
C ASP A 81 -9.33 10.24 7.08
N MET A 82 -8.15 10.47 6.48
CA MET A 82 -6.90 10.74 7.19
C MET A 82 -6.34 12.11 6.78
N GLU A 83 -5.99 12.95 7.76
CA GLU A 83 -5.30 14.21 7.52
C GLU A 83 -3.79 13.98 7.36
N LEU A 84 -3.39 13.28 6.29
CA LEU A 84 -1.99 12.93 6.01
C LEU A 84 -1.54 13.43 4.63
N ASP A 85 -0.36 14.04 4.59
CA ASP A 85 0.32 14.37 3.33
C ASP A 85 0.86 13.12 2.62
N PRO A 86 1.00 13.12 1.28
CA PRO A 86 1.62 12.03 0.55
C PRO A 86 3.00 11.65 1.09
N ILE A 87 3.18 10.36 1.37
CA ILE A 87 4.46 9.80 1.81
C ILE A 87 5.56 10.06 0.76
N SER A 88 6.76 10.42 1.22
CA SER A 88 7.91 10.61 0.32
C SER A 88 8.38 9.29 -0.30
N GLU A 89 8.95 9.33 -1.52
CA GLU A 89 9.44 8.11 -2.22
C GLU A 89 10.42 7.32 -1.36
N ARG A 90 11.35 8.01 -0.70
CA ARG A 90 12.36 7.39 0.15
C ARG A 90 11.72 6.63 1.31
N GLN A 91 10.79 7.28 2.02
CA GLN A 91 10.09 6.66 3.14
C GLN A 91 9.24 5.47 2.68
N LEU A 92 8.51 5.63 1.57
CA LEU A 92 7.70 4.55 1.01
C LEU A 92 8.54 3.34 0.62
N ARG A 93 9.66 3.56 -0.08
CA ARG A 93 10.60 2.50 -0.46
C ARG A 93 11.14 1.77 0.76
N ASP A 94 11.55 2.50 1.79
CA ASP A 94 12.12 1.89 3.00
C ASP A 94 11.06 1.08 3.76
N ARG A 95 9.79 1.53 3.80
CA ARG A 95 8.68 0.78 4.38
C ARG A 95 8.30 -0.45 3.56
N LEU A 96 8.23 -0.35 2.24
CA LEU A 96 7.96 -1.50 1.36
C LEU A 96 9.00 -2.62 1.54
N LYS A 97 10.28 -2.27 1.70
CA LYS A 97 11.34 -3.25 1.99
C LYS A 97 11.16 -3.95 3.34
N LYS A 98 10.66 -3.25 4.36
CA LYS A 98 10.42 -3.84 5.69
C LYS A 98 9.37 -4.94 5.66
N ILE A 99 8.32 -4.76 4.85
CA ILE A 99 7.31 -5.81 4.61
C ILE A 99 7.75 -6.81 3.52
N CYS A 100 9.03 -6.84 3.18
CA CYS A 100 9.66 -7.67 2.15
C CYS A 100 9.07 -7.50 0.74
N HIS A 101 8.34 -6.41 0.46
CA HIS A 101 7.79 -6.14 -0.86
C HIS A 101 8.84 -5.47 -1.77
N HIS A 102 9.05 -6.05 -2.95
CA HIS A 102 9.92 -5.50 -3.97
C HIS A 102 9.16 -5.40 -5.31
N PRO A 103 9.45 -4.39 -6.15
CA PRO A 103 8.91 -4.34 -7.50
C PRO A 103 9.25 -5.63 -8.25
N ARG A 104 8.25 -6.26 -8.88
CA ARG A 104 8.34 -7.58 -9.55
C ARG A 104 8.60 -8.79 -8.65
N LYS A 105 8.79 -8.61 -7.35
CA LYS A 105 8.89 -9.69 -6.37
C LYS A 105 7.98 -9.34 -5.18
N PRO A 106 6.66 -9.53 -5.35
CA PRO A 106 5.68 -9.17 -4.34
C PRO A 106 5.91 -9.95 -3.04
N ALA A 107 5.53 -9.34 -1.92
CA ALA A 107 5.52 -10.03 -0.65
C ALA A 107 4.43 -11.12 -0.65
N ALA A 108 4.73 -12.27 -0.02
CA ALA A 108 3.86 -13.45 -0.07
C ALA A 108 2.47 -13.19 0.52
N PHE A 109 2.38 -12.33 1.54
CA PHE A 109 1.11 -11.97 2.19
C PHE A 109 0.07 -11.40 1.21
N ILE A 110 0.52 -10.75 0.13
CA ILE A 110 -0.38 -10.17 -0.87
C ILE A 110 -1.24 -11.26 -1.52
N PHE A 111 -0.66 -12.43 -1.81
CA PHE A 111 -1.39 -13.54 -2.43
C PHE A 111 -2.20 -14.36 -1.42
N GLN A 112 -1.88 -14.25 -0.13
CA GLN A 112 -2.70 -14.84 0.92
C GLN A 112 -4.02 -14.08 1.09
N MET A 113 -3.96 -12.75 1.03
CA MET A 113 -5.14 -11.88 1.17
C MET A 113 -5.91 -11.71 -0.16
N PHE A 114 -5.18 -11.69 -1.28
CA PHE A 114 -5.75 -11.52 -2.63
C PHE A 114 -5.22 -12.59 -3.60
N PRO A 115 -5.68 -13.85 -3.46
CA PRO A 115 -5.22 -14.97 -4.30
C PRO A 115 -5.43 -14.72 -5.81
N GLU A 116 -6.43 -13.93 -6.19
CA GLU A 116 -6.72 -13.60 -7.58
C GLU A 116 -5.62 -12.76 -8.28
N LEU A 117 -4.66 -12.22 -7.51
CA LEU A 117 -3.53 -11.45 -8.04
C LEU A 117 -2.34 -12.31 -8.50
N GLU A 118 -2.36 -13.62 -8.25
CA GLU A 118 -1.30 -14.54 -8.68
C GLU A 118 -1.23 -14.72 -10.22
N ARG A 119 -2.20 -14.15 -10.96
CA ARG A 119 -2.43 -14.33 -12.41
C ARG A 119 -1.74 -13.32 -13.36
#